data_AF-A0A542ZFJ6-F1
#
_entry.id   AF-A0A542ZFJ6-F1
#
_cell.length_a   1.000
_cell.length_b   1.000
_cell.length_c   1.000
_cell.angle_alpha   90.00
_cell.angle_beta   90.00
_cell.angle_gamma   90.00
#
_symmetry.space_group_name_H-M   'P 1'
#
loop_
_entity.id
_entity.type
_entity.pdbx_description
1 polymer ?
#
loop_
_entity_poly.entity_id
_entity_poly.type
_entity_poly.pdbx_seq_one_letter_code
_entity_poly.pdbx_strand_id
1 'polypeptide(L)'
;MSNRTPTRRQLLAGGGAALAVAAFTGARPAAAAVPSSSASALPGAPVTAAGDTGIPSATLLRWARDTWTSMVAMTDPGTGLVSDNIDGALTSAGSRYTSPTNIGGYLWSAVVARELGIIGAAECRRRIAQTLATLGTLQRNAASGQFYNWYDVTDGSVLTTWPDDGSTVHPFLSSVDNGWLAAALMVVRSAEPTLAGKAQQLLHAMNFGSYYDRDARPGGLMRGGFWETEQPGSVRGNYLGVGPDVHYTGHHYDTTVSETRIASYIAIARGQAPRELYYATWRTFPDSCDWSWQEQKPVGEHRTYLGLDVFEGAYTYRGMRIVPGWGGSMFEALMPDMFVPEETWAPRSWGVNHPLTVRAHREFGLDDAQFGYWGFSPASKPGGGYDVYGVDLIGLNPEGYPADLQGTNVDIGFEGCREGTNPHPAFGDGVVTPHASFLAMMHEPTEAVANLTRIERDLGAYGRGGFFDAVAVRSGTIARRYLSLDQAMVLGSIGNVLADDVIRRHFVRGEVQDVIKPLIGLEEFGAGVAS
;
A
#
# COMPACT_ATOMS: atom_id res chain seq x y z
N MET A 1 39.36 1.07 -29.20
CA MET A 1 38.14 0.63 -29.92
C MET A 1 37.71 -0.73 -29.37
N SER A 2 36.71 -0.75 -28.50
CA SER A 2 35.65 -1.76 -28.47
C SER A 2 34.73 -1.42 -27.30
N ASN A 3 33.56 -0.85 -27.66
CA ASN A 3 32.46 -0.58 -26.77
C ASN A 3 31.95 -1.88 -26.16
N ARG A 4 31.83 -1.94 -24.83
CA ARG A 4 30.94 -2.89 -24.16
C ARG A 4 29.84 -2.12 -23.46
N THR A 5 28.70 -2.09 -24.12
CA THR A 5 27.40 -1.63 -23.61
C THR A 5 26.99 -2.55 -22.44
N PRO A 6 26.62 -2.04 -21.27
CA PRO A 6 26.10 -2.87 -20.18
C PRO A 6 24.68 -3.36 -20.50
N THR A 7 24.45 -4.65 -20.27
CA THR A 7 23.17 -5.34 -20.51
C THR A 7 22.12 -4.95 -19.45
N ARG A 8 20.87 -4.81 -19.92
CA ARG A 8 19.59 -4.38 -19.28
C ARG A 8 19.19 -4.98 -17.90
N ARG A 9 20.04 -5.78 -17.24
CA ARG A 9 19.72 -6.60 -16.07
C ARG A 9 19.95 -5.93 -14.70
N GLN A 10 20.37 -4.66 -14.66
CA GLN A 10 20.69 -3.92 -13.43
C GLN A 10 19.84 -2.64 -13.23
N LEU A 11 18.77 -2.47 -14.02
CA LEU A 11 17.97 -1.24 -14.04
C LEU A 11 16.53 -1.38 -13.54
N LEU A 12 16.12 -2.55 -13.02
CA LEU A 12 14.72 -2.81 -12.63
C LEU A 12 14.53 -3.29 -11.17
N ALA A 13 15.56 -3.17 -10.33
CA ALA A 13 15.45 -3.39 -8.89
C ALA A 13 15.32 -2.03 -8.18
N GLY A 14 14.10 -1.61 -7.85
CA GLY A 14 13.87 -0.35 -7.17
C GLY A 14 12.39 -0.13 -6.86
N GLY A 15 11.90 -0.78 -5.82
CA GLY A 15 10.50 -0.70 -5.41
C GLY A 15 10.21 -1.58 -4.20
N GLY A 16 11.03 -1.45 -3.16
CA GLY A 16 10.88 -2.11 -1.88
C GLY A 16 11.75 -1.36 -0.88
N ALA A 17 11.29 -1.22 0.36
CA ALA A 17 12.01 -0.53 1.41
C ALA A 17 13.52 -0.85 1.36
N ALA A 18 14.34 0.20 1.28
CA ALA A 18 15.77 0.06 1.08
C ALA A 18 16.46 -0.59 2.28
N LEU A 19 16.66 -1.91 2.24
CA LEU A 19 17.67 -2.63 3.04
C LEU A 19 18.26 -3.77 2.20
N ALA A 20 19.53 -3.63 1.84
CA ALA A 20 20.27 -4.54 0.96
C ALA A 20 20.93 -5.69 1.73
N VAL A 21 20.78 -6.94 1.28
CA VAL A 21 21.70 -8.04 1.61
C VAL A 21 21.85 -8.99 0.41
N ALA A 22 23.09 -9.28 0.02
CA ALA A 22 23.46 -10.15 -1.09
C ALA A 22 23.76 -11.60 -0.62
N ALA A 23 23.41 -12.62 -1.41
CA ALA A 23 23.87 -14.00 -1.22
C ALA A 23 24.05 -14.78 -2.54
N PHE A 24 25.06 -15.65 -2.56
CA PHE A 24 25.54 -16.45 -3.69
C PHE A 24 24.88 -17.85 -3.80
N THR A 25 24.99 -18.41 -5.00
CA THR A 25 24.26 -19.50 -5.69
C THR A 25 24.67 -20.96 -5.38
N GLY A 26 23.78 -21.94 -5.69
CA GLY A 26 24.19 -23.34 -5.95
C GLY A 26 23.10 -24.42 -6.24
N ALA A 27 22.62 -24.51 -7.49
CA ALA A 27 22.28 -25.71 -8.32
C ALA A 27 21.36 -26.90 -7.86
N ARG A 28 20.13 -26.98 -8.43
CA ARG A 28 19.46 -27.97 -9.37
C ARG A 28 19.94 -29.45 -9.50
N PRO A 29 19.17 -30.38 -10.18
CA PRO A 29 17.73 -30.44 -10.58
C PRO A 29 17.05 -31.86 -10.53
N ALA A 30 15.75 -31.96 -10.95
CA ALA A 30 15.15 -32.91 -11.95
C ALA A 30 13.68 -33.34 -11.63
N ALA A 31 12.67 -32.91 -12.42
CA ALA A 31 11.91 -33.65 -13.47
C ALA A 31 10.89 -34.71 -12.94
N ALA A 32 9.62 -34.88 -13.36
CA ALA A 32 8.76 -34.34 -14.42
C ALA A 32 7.29 -34.85 -14.25
N ALA A 33 6.39 -34.30 -15.07
CA ALA A 33 5.15 -34.89 -15.65
C ALA A 33 3.76 -34.61 -15.00
N VAL A 34 2.91 -34.00 -15.86
CA VAL A 34 1.50 -33.56 -15.75
C VAL A 34 0.65 -34.54 -16.61
N PRO A 35 -0.68 -34.74 -16.40
CA PRO A 35 -1.69 -33.97 -17.16
C PRO A 35 -3.11 -33.78 -16.56
N SER A 36 -3.66 -32.56 -16.78
CA SER A 36 -5.00 -32.18 -17.31
C SER A 36 -6.34 -32.63 -16.64
N SER A 37 -7.24 -31.69 -16.30
CA SER A 37 -8.30 -31.15 -17.21
C SER A 37 -9.55 -30.52 -16.54
N SER A 38 -10.07 -29.48 -17.21
CA SER A 38 -11.46 -28.95 -17.31
C SER A 38 -12.13 -28.11 -16.20
N ALA A 39 -12.64 -26.95 -16.64
CA ALA A 39 -13.18 -25.81 -15.92
C ALA A 39 -14.72 -25.69 -16.01
N SER A 40 -15.31 -24.86 -15.14
CA SER A 40 -16.57 -24.12 -15.38
C SER A 40 -16.71 -22.93 -14.41
N ALA A 41 -16.79 -21.68 -14.90
CA ALA A 41 -17.11 -20.50 -14.07
C ALA A 41 -18.59 -20.26 -13.83
N LEU A 42 -18.86 -19.47 -12.79
CA LEU A 42 -20.16 -18.86 -12.48
C LEU A 42 -20.03 -17.33 -12.35
N PRO A 43 -21.11 -16.55 -12.59
CA PRO A 43 -21.07 -15.08 -12.64
C PRO A 43 -21.17 -14.43 -11.25
N GLY A 44 -20.43 -13.34 -11.05
CA GLY A 44 -20.39 -12.56 -9.81
C GLY A 44 -21.67 -11.78 -9.51
N ALA A 45 -22.03 -11.71 -8.23
CA ALA A 45 -23.17 -10.97 -7.70
C ALA A 45 -22.79 -9.51 -7.35
N PRO A 46 -23.72 -8.54 -7.44
CA PRO A 46 -23.46 -7.13 -7.15
C PRO A 46 -23.38 -6.86 -5.64
N VAL A 47 -22.43 -6.03 -5.23
CA VAL A 47 -22.27 -5.55 -3.85
C VAL A 47 -23.35 -4.51 -3.54
N THR A 48 -24.28 -4.84 -2.65
CA THR A 48 -25.32 -3.92 -2.15
C THR A 48 -24.85 -3.15 -0.91
N ALA A 49 -25.14 -1.84 -0.90
CA ALA A 49 -24.94 -0.93 0.22
C ALA A 49 -25.59 -1.44 1.53
N ALA A 50 -24.85 -1.31 2.64
CA ALA A 50 -25.27 -1.35 4.05
C ALA A 50 -26.59 -2.11 4.36
N GLY A 51 -26.68 -3.36 3.94
CA GLY A 51 -27.57 -4.35 4.55
C GLY A 51 -26.90 -4.93 5.78
N ASP A 52 -27.69 -5.46 6.72
CA ASP A 52 -27.22 -6.21 7.91
C ASP A 52 -26.14 -7.22 7.49
N THR A 53 -24.86 -6.85 7.65
CA THR A 53 -23.72 -7.62 7.15
C THR A 53 -23.50 -8.91 7.93
N GLY A 54 -24.33 -9.16 8.96
CA GLY A 54 -24.11 -10.20 9.96
C GLY A 54 -22.86 -9.97 10.81
N ILE A 55 -22.14 -8.86 10.61
CA ILE A 55 -20.92 -8.53 11.34
C ILE A 55 -21.31 -8.00 12.73
N PRO A 56 -20.81 -8.59 13.82
CA PRO A 56 -21.09 -8.07 15.15
C PRO A 56 -20.48 -6.68 15.32
N SER A 57 -21.29 -5.62 15.16
CA SER A 57 -20.86 -4.22 15.26
C SER A 57 -20.16 -3.93 16.59
N ALA A 58 -20.56 -4.61 17.67
CA ALA A 58 -19.91 -4.50 18.98
C ALA A 58 -18.44 -4.97 18.98
N THR A 59 -18.11 -6.02 18.22
CA THR A 59 -16.73 -6.55 18.08
C THR A 59 -15.87 -5.56 17.32
N LEU A 60 -16.34 -5.09 16.16
CA LEU A 60 -15.63 -4.08 15.37
C LEU A 60 -15.41 -2.77 16.17
N LEU A 61 -16.41 -2.31 16.92
CA LEU A 61 -16.27 -1.14 17.79
C LEU A 61 -15.27 -1.35 18.93
N ARG A 62 -15.17 -2.57 19.47
CA ARG A 62 -14.15 -2.91 20.46
C ARG A 62 -12.75 -2.85 19.84
N TRP A 63 -12.54 -3.51 18.69
CA TRP A 63 -11.28 -3.46 17.97
C TRP A 63 -10.87 -2.02 17.65
N ALA A 64 -11.79 -1.19 17.17
CA ALA A 64 -11.52 0.22 16.92
C ALA A 64 -11.13 1.02 18.18
N ARG A 65 -11.78 0.78 19.33
CA ARG A 65 -11.42 1.44 20.60
C ARG A 65 -10.01 1.06 21.09
N ASP A 66 -9.66 -0.21 20.98
CA ASP A 66 -8.36 -0.70 21.43
C ASP A 66 -7.26 -0.24 20.46
N THR A 67 -7.50 -0.27 19.14
CA THR A 67 -6.61 0.34 18.14
C THR A 67 -6.43 1.85 18.35
N TRP A 68 -7.50 2.59 18.68
CA TRP A 68 -7.36 4.01 19.03
C TRP A 68 -6.48 4.21 20.27
N THR A 69 -6.47 3.26 21.20
CA THR A 69 -5.62 3.31 22.39
C THR A 69 -4.14 3.26 22.04
N SER A 70 -3.71 2.40 21.10
CA SER A 70 -2.31 2.41 20.64
C SER A 70 -1.95 3.68 19.87
N MET A 71 -2.86 4.20 19.04
CA MET A 71 -2.65 5.48 18.33
C MET A 71 -2.44 6.64 19.31
N VAL A 72 -3.23 6.72 20.37
CA VAL A 72 -3.04 7.72 21.43
C VAL A 72 -1.71 7.52 22.15
N ALA A 73 -1.33 6.28 22.47
CA ALA A 73 -0.08 5.97 23.14
C ALA A 73 1.17 6.32 22.30
N MET A 74 1.07 6.22 20.97
CA MET A 74 2.13 6.63 20.04
C MET A 74 2.19 8.16 19.84
N THR A 75 1.18 8.93 20.24
CA THR A 75 1.14 10.36 19.94
C THR A 75 1.83 11.19 21.01
N ASP A 76 2.82 11.99 20.62
CA ASP A 76 3.44 12.96 21.51
C ASP A 76 2.40 14.05 21.91
N PRO A 77 2.19 14.30 23.21
CA PRO A 77 1.16 15.22 23.67
C PRO A 77 1.52 16.70 23.50
N GLY A 78 2.77 17.04 23.18
CA GLY A 78 3.25 18.41 22.93
C GLY A 78 3.12 18.80 21.46
N THR A 79 3.61 17.96 20.56
CA THR A 79 3.60 18.20 19.12
C THR A 79 2.35 17.66 18.42
N GLY A 80 1.70 16.64 18.97
CA GLY A 80 0.64 15.90 18.29
C GLY A 80 1.15 15.04 17.13
N LEU A 81 2.45 14.77 17.06
CA LEU A 81 3.05 13.85 16.09
C LEU A 81 2.95 12.41 16.63
N VAL A 82 2.53 11.48 15.77
CA VAL A 82 2.44 10.06 16.12
C VAL A 82 3.77 9.37 15.80
N SER A 83 4.34 8.64 16.75
CA SER A 83 5.48 7.78 16.53
C SER A 83 5.20 6.74 15.45
N ASP A 84 6.25 6.31 14.76
CA ASP A 84 6.17 5.23 13.78
C ASP A 84 5.66 3.93 14.40
N ASN A 85 6.14 3.60 15.60
CA ASN A 85 5.77 2.37 16.29
C ASN A 85 5.86 2.47 17.82
N ILE A 86 5.25 1.52 18.52
CA ILE A 86 5.35 1.35 19.98
C ILE A 86 5.33 -0.13 20.36
N ASP A 87 5.90 -0.46 21.53
CA ASP A 87 5.89 -1.81 22.08
C ASP A 87 4.47 -2.33 22.37
N GLY A 88 4.32 -3.66 22.34
CA GLY A 88 3.03 -4.32 22.50
C GLY A 88 2.35 -4.13 23.86
N ALA A 89 3.12 -3.84 24.92
CA ALA A 89 2.59 -3.61 26.26
C ALA A 89 2.13 -2.16 26.47
N LEU A 90 2.45 -1.26 25.54
CA LEU A 90 2.19 0.18 25.62
C LEU A 90 2.85 0.80 26.86
N THR A 91 4.10 0.43 27.13
CA THR A 91 4.82 0.82 28.35
C THR A 91 6.03 1.70 28.08
N SER A 92 6.65 1.59 26.90
CA SER A 92 7.70 2.48 26.46
C SER A 92 7.11 3.78 25.90
N ALA A 93 7.95 4.80 25.76
CA ALA A 93 7.67 5.83 24.77
C ALA A 93 7.62 5.17 23.39
N GLY A 94 6.78 5.69 22.48
CA GLY A 94 6.84 5.33 21.08
C GLY A 94 8.22 5.65 20.48
N SER A 95 8.49 5.12 19.29
CA SER A 95 9.70 5.45 18.54
C SER A 95 9.87 6.96 18.42
N ARG A 96 11.12 7.45 18.43
CA ARG A 96 11.39 8.90 18.39
C ARG A 96 11.20 9.54 17.02
N TYR A 97 10.72 8.79 16.04
CA TYR A 97 10.59 9.25 14.67
C TYR A 97 9.18 9.04 14.12
N THR A 98 8.80 9.89 13.17
CA THR A 98 7.54 9.82 12.44
C THR A 98 7.75 10.15 10.96
N SER A 99 6.78 9.76 10.13
CA SER A 99 6.74 10.05 8.70
C SER A 99 5.49 10.85 8.33
N PRO A 100 5.48 11.55 7.17
CA PRO A 100 4.26 12.17 6.66
C PRO A 100 3.08 11.20 6.53
N THR A 101 3.35 9.93 6.18
CA THR A 101 2.33 8.87 6.16
C THR A 101 1.74 8.63 7.54
N ASN A 102 2.57 8.48 8.57
CA ASN A 102 2.11 8.22 9.94
C ASN A 102 1.31 9.41 10.47
N ILE A 103 1.78 10.64 10.24
CA ILE A 103 1.07 11.86 10.61
C ILE A 103 -0.29 11.93 9.91
N GLY A 104 -0.35 11.64 8.61
CA GLY A 104 -1.60 11.51 7.86
C GLY A 104 -2.52 10.46 8.49
N GLY A 105 -1.94 9.30 8.81
CA GLY A 105 -2.57 8.17 9.50
C GLY A 105 -3.32 8.57 10.76
N TYR A 106 -2.65 9.33 11.61
CA TYR A 106 -3.24 9.85 12.83
C TYR A 106 -4.40 10.81 12.57
N LEU A 107 -4.27 11.70 11.58
CA LEU A 107 -5.28 12.70 11.25
C LEU A 107 -6.60 12.06 10.81
N TRP A 108 -6.58 11.10 9.87
CA TRP A 108 -7.82 10.42 9.48
C TRP A 108 -8.34 9.49 10.58
N SER A 109 -7.46 8.88 11.37
CA SER A 109 -7.84 8.05 12.51
C SER A 109 -8.58 8.85 13.57
N ALA A 110 -8.21 10.10 13.83
CA ALA A 110 -8.93 10.99 14.74
C ALA A 110 -10.35 11.31 14.23
N VAL A 111 -10.52 11.51 12.93
CA VAL A 111 -11.84 11.69 12.29
C VAL A 111 -12.67 10.43 12.45
N VAL A 112 -12.11 9.26 12.14
CA VAL A 112 -12.80 7.98 12.30
C VAL A 112 -13.21 7.74 13.76
N ALA A 113 -12.30 7.96 14.72
CA ALA A 113 -12.57 7.77 16.14
C ALA A 113 -13.71 8.67 16.63
N ARG A 114 -13.84 9.89 16.09
CA ARG A 114 -14.99 10.77 16.37
C ARG A 114 -16.29 10.19 15.82
N GLU A 115 -16.27 9.73 14.57
CA GLU A 115 -17.45 9.23 13.85
C GLU A 115 -17.97 7.91 14.42
N LEU A 116 -17.07 7.08 14.95
CA LEU A 116 -17.41 5.86 15.71
C LEU A 116 -17.83 6.14 17.17
N GLY A 117 -17.81 7.40 17.62
CA GLY A 117 -18.15 7.79 18.99
C GLY A 117 -17.11 7.38 20.05
N ILE A 118 -15.89 7.06 19.65
CA ILE A 118 -14.77 6.73 20.55
C ILE A 118 -14.26 7.99 21.26
N ILE A 119 -14.22 9.13 20.54
CA ILE A 119 -13.90 10.45 21.08
C ILE A 119 -14.97 11.47 20.72
N GLY A 120 -15.11 12.52 21.53
CA GLY A 120 -16.02 13.63 21.24
C GLY A 120 -15.45 14.63 20.22
N ALA A 121 -16.33 15.44 19.62
CA ALA A 121 -15.95 16.45 18.61
C ALA A 121 -14.93 17.49 19.12
N ALA A 122 -15.00 17.88 20.40
CA ALA A 122 -14.03 18.81 20.98
C ALA A 122 -12.61 18.22 21.04
N GLU A 123 -12.51 16.93 21.38
CA GLU A 123 -11.24 16.22 21.48
C GLU A 123 -10.63 15.96 20.10
N CYS A 124 -11.45 15.52 19.14
CA CYS A 124 -11.02 15.32 17.75
C CYS A 124 -10.41 16.62 17.16
N ARG A 125 -11.16 17.72 17.25
CA ARG A 125 -10.70 19.05 16.82
C ARG A 125 -9.42 19.49 17.52
N ARG A 126 -9.29 19.27 18.84
CA ARG A 126 -8.08 19.63 19.59
C ARG A 126 -6.85 18.88 19.07
N ARG A 127 -6.96 17.56 18.88
CA ARG A 127 -5.89 16.71 18.37
C ARG A 127 -5.47 17.12 16.95
N ILE A 128 -6.43 17.25 16.05
CA ILE A 128 -6.17 17.67 14.66
C ILE A 128 -5.56 19.07 14.64
N ALA A 129 -6.10 20.03 15.41
CA ALA A 129 -5.58 21.40 15.44
C ALA A 129 -4.12 21.47 15.88
N GLN A 130 -3.75 20.64 16.87
CA GLN A 130 -2.39 20.51 17.39
C GLN A 130 -1.45 19.93 16.33
N THR A 131 -1.77 18.77 15.75
CA THR A 131 -0.97 18.16 14.68
C THR A 131 -0.80 19.10 13.48
N LEU A 132 -1.87 19.77 13.04
CA LEU A 132 -1.79 20.76 11.96
C LEU A 132 -0.93 21.98 12.34
N ALA A 133 -0.85 22.35 13.62
CA ALA A 133 0.00 23.46 14.07
C ALA A 133 1.47 23.11 13.91
N THR A 134 1.85 21.93 14.37
CA THR A 134 3.20 21.40 14.22
C THR A 134 3.57 21.20 12.76
N LEU A 135 2.68 20.62 11.94
CA LEU A 135 2.90 20.52 10.48
C LEU A 135 3.20 21.88 9.83
N GLY A 136 2.60 22.96 10.34
CA GLY A 136 2.86 24.32 9.87
C GLY A 136 4.26 24.85 10.19
N THR A 137 5.00 24.23 11.10
CA THR A 137 6.34 24.65 11.53
C THR A 137 7.45 23.70 11.08
N LEU A 138 7.12 22.49 10.60
CA LEU A 138 8.13 21.53 10.15
C LEU A 138 8.94 22.09 8.97
N GLN A 139 10.25 21.83 8.99
CA GLN A 139 11.10 22.08 7.84
C GLN A 139 10.64 21.20 6.68
N ARG A 140 10.57 21.76 5.47
CA ARG A 140 10.16 21.06 4.25
C ARG A 140 10.77 21.74 3.03
N ASN A 141 10.77 21.07 1.88
CA ASN A 141 11.35 21.66 0.67
C ASN A 141 10.53 22.89 0.25
N ALA A 142 11.21 24.04 0.09
CA ALA A 142 10.53 25.31 -0.16
C ALA A 142 9.94 25.42 -1.57
N ALA A 143 10.51 24.72 -2.55
CA ALA A 143 10.07 24.81 -3.95
C ALA A 143 8.85 23.92 -4.24
N SER A 144 8.84 22.69 -3.71
CA SER A 144 7.76 21.73 -3.91
C SER A 144 6.72 21.72 -2.80
N GLY A 145 7.05 22.28 -1.63
CA GLY A 145 6.23 22.22 -0.42
C GLY A 145 6.10 20.82 0.19
N GLN A 146 6.88 19.85 -0.31
CA GLN A 146 6.86 18.46 0.15
C GLN A 146 7.68 18.30 1.43
N PHE A 147 7.20 17.43 2.31
CA PHE A 147 7.80 17.09 3.59
C PHE A 147 8.87 15.99 3.41
N TYR A 148 9.91 16.03 4.26
CA TYR A 148 10.85 14.93 4.40
C TYR A 148 10.19 13.69 5.01
N ASN A 149 10.78 12.53 4.77
CA ASN A 149 10.28 11.22 5.20
C ASN A 149 10.36 10.99 6.70
N TRP A 150 11.30 11.62 7.41
CA TRP A 150 11.51 11.36 8.84
C TRP A 150 11.72 12.64 9.66
N TYR A 151 10.92 12.78 10.73
CA TYR A 151 11.04 13.84 11.73
C TYR A 151 11.12 13.26 13.14
N ASP A 152 11.80 13.94 14.05
CA ASP A 152 11.69 13.64 15.48
C ASP A 152 10.30 14.01 16.00
N VAL A 153 9.67 13.11 16.75
CA VAL A 153 8.30 13.30 17.27
C VAL A 153 8.20 14.37 18.35
N THR A 154 9.29 14.66 19.06
CA THR A 154 9.29 15.52 20.24
C THR A 154 9.49 16.99 19.89
N ASP A 155 10.22 17.30 18.81
CA ASP A 155 10.52 18.68 18.41
C ASP A 155 10.24 18.98 16.92
N GLY A 156 9.96 17.97 16.10
CA GLY A 156 9.70 18.13 14.67
C GLY A 156 10.95 18.40 13.82
N SER A 157 12.15 18.18 14.36
CA SER A 157 13.39 18.31 13.59
C SER A 157 13.51 17.22 12.52
N VAL A 158 14.09 17.55 11.37
CA VAL A 158 14.36 16.56 10.30
C VAL A 158 15.46 15.61 10.76
N LEU A 159 15.24 14.31 10.59
CA LEU A 159 16.24 13.33 11.00
C LEU A 159 17.36 13.18 9.98
N THR A 160 18.59 13.30 10.46
CA THR A 160 19.82 12.97 9.72
C THR A 160 20.54 11.75 10.33
N THR A 161 20.03 11.24 11.44
CA THR A 161 20.58 10.10 12.16
C THR A 161 19.45 9.34 12.83
N TRP A 162 19.45 8.02 12.69
CA TRP A 162 18.43 7.17 13.29
C TRP A 162 18.56 7.18 14.82
N PRO A 163 17.46 7.44 15.55
CA PRO A 163 17.49 7.46 17.02
C PRO A 163 17.80 6.10 17.66
N ASP A 164 17.53 5.00 16.95
CA ASP A 164 17.61 3.64 17.48
C ASP A 164 19.04 3.06 17.42
N ASP A 165 19.76 3.29 16.32
CA ASP A 165 21.08 2.68 16.08
C ASP A 165 22.19 3.68 15.70
N GLY A 166 21.86 4.96 15.54
CA GLY A 166 22.82 6.01 15.20
C GLY A 166 23.29 5.99 13.74
N SER A 167 22.69 5.18 12.87
CA SER A 167 23.05 5.15 11.45
C SER A 167 22.55 6.40 10.71
N THR A 168 23.19 6.77 9.60
CA THR A 168 22.88 8.02 8.88
C THR A 168 21.56 7.93 8.14
N VAL A 169 20.74 8.98 8.27
CA VAL A 169 19.54 9.21 7.46
C VAL A 169 19.85 10.28 6.43
N HIS A 170 19.55 10.00 5.17
CA HIS A 170 19.57 11.00 4.11
C HIS A 170 18.14 11.54 3.95
N PRO A 171 17.86 12.81 4.32
CA PRO A 171 16.51 13.37 4.24
C PRO A 171 15.95 13.25 2.83
N PHE A 172 14.84 12.53 2.71
CA PHE A 172 14.26 12.15 1.44
C PHE A 172 12.82 12.64 1.36
N LEU A 173 12.40 13.11 0.18
CA LEU A 173 11.05 13.59 -0.06
C LEU A 173 10.30 12.53 -0.88
N SER A 174 9.72 11.57 -0.18
CA SER A 174 8.95 10.46 -0.74
C SER A 174 7.65 10.95 -1.38
N SER A 175 7.37 10.55 -2.63
CA SER A 175 6.11 10.88 -3.29
C SER A 175 4.92 10.17 -2.64
N VAL A 176 5.14 8.97 -2.10
CA VAL A 176 4.14 8.17 -1.40
C VAL A 176 3.80 8.76 -0.05
N ASP A 177 4.82 9.11 0.75
CA ASP A 177 4.57 9.62 2.11
C ASP A 177 3.80 10.92 2.08
N ASN A 178 4.21 11.80 1.18
CA ASN A 178 3.51 13.05 0.95
C ASN A 178 2.12 12.82 0.34
N GLY A 179 1.94 11.78 -0.49
CA GLY A 179 0.64 11.37 -1.01
C GLY A 179 -0.36 11.06 0.09
N TRP A 180 0.04 10.25 1.07
CA TRP A 180 -0.81 9.89 2.22
C TRP A 180 -1.09 11.06 3.15
N LEU A 181 -0.10 11.93 3.40
CA LEU A 181 -0.34 13.16 4.15
C LEU A 181 -1.34 14.07 3.43
N ALA A 182 -1.19 14.26 2.12
CA ALA A 182 -2.10 15.06 1.32
C ALA A 182 -3.53 14.48 1.32
N ALA A 183 -3.68 13.15 1.22
CA ALA A 183 -4.98 12.49 1.34
C ALA A 183 -5.63 12.77 2.70
N ALA A 184 -4.86 12.67 3.79
CA ALA A 184 -5.34 12.99 5.13
C ALA A 184 -5.79 14.45 5.26
N LEU A 185 -5.03 15.40 4.70
CA LEU A 185 -5.38 16.82 4.69
C LEU A 185 -6.68 17.07 3.92
N MET A 186 -6.94 16.34 2.84
CA MET A 186 -8.21 16.41 2.09
C MET A 186 -9.38 15.87 2.91
N VAL A 187 -9.18 14.76 3.64
CA VAL A 187 -10.17 14.23 4.59
C VAL A 187 -10.46 15.26 5.69
N VAL A 188 -9.44 15.80 6.35
CA VAL A 188 -9.59 16.81 7.42
C VAL A 188 -10.29 18.07 6.90
N ARG A 189 -9.91 18.55 5.71
CA ARG A 189 -10.54 19.71 5.05
C ARG A 189 -12.05 19.52 4.93
N SER A 190 -12.52 18.31 4.64
CA SER A 190 -13.95 18.03 4.56
C SER A 190 -14.60 17.68 5.90
N ALA A 191 -13.89 17.00 6.80
CA ALA A 191 -14.46 16.40 8.00
C ALA A 191 -14.46 17.34 9.22
N GLU A 192 -13.58 18.35 9.23
CA GLU A 192 -13.42 19.33 10.32
C GLU A 192 -13.48 20.77 9.77
N PRO A 193 -14.68 21.31 9.48
CA PRO A 193 -14.84 22.63 8.84
C PRO A 193 -14.11 23.77 9.54
N THR A 194 -13.99 23.74 10.87
CA THR A 194 -13.27 24.77 11.63
C THR A 194 -11.75 24.77 11.38
N LEU A 195 -11.20 23.68 10.86
CA LEU A 195 -9.77 23.52 10.54
C LEU A 195 -9.52 23.45 9.02
N ALA A 196 -10.57 23.52 8.20
CA ALA A 196 -10.48 23.36 6.76
C ALA A 196 -9.51 24.34 6.09
N GLY A 197 -9.50 25.61 6.52
CA GLY A 197 -8.56 26.61 6.00
C GLY A 197 -7.10 26.26 6.26
N LYS A 198 -6.78 25.72 7.44
CA LYS A 198 -5.42 25.33 7.82
C LYS A 198 -4.96 24.09 7.06
N ALA A 199 -5.83 23.08 6.96
CA ALA A 199 -5.57 21.89 6.15
C ALA A 199 -5.37 22.26 4.67
N GLN A 200 -6.21 23.15 4.13
CA GLN A 200 -6.10 23.64 2.76
C GLN A 200 -4.81 24.42 2.51
N GLN A 201 -4.35 25.23 3.47
CA GLN A 201 -3.09 25.96 3.35
C GLN A 201 -1.90 25.02 3.24
N LEU A 202 -1.84 23.98 4.08
CA LEU A 202 -0.79 22.96 4.02
C LEU A 202 -0.85 22.19 2.70
N LEU A 203 -2.04 21.73 2.32
CA LEU A 203 -2.28 20.97 1.09
C LEU A 203 -1.90 21.78 -0.16
N HIS A 204 -2.29 23.06 -0.22
CA HIS A 204 -2.04 23.92 -1.38
C HIS A 204 -0.55 24.08 -1.66
N ALA A 205 0.28 24.13 -0.63
CA ALA A 205 1.73 24.24 -0.76
C ALA A 205 2.37 23.00 -1.40
N MET A 206 1.77 21.81 -1.22
CA MET A 206 2.30 20.56 -1.77
C MET A 206 2.05 20.46 -3.28
N ASN A 207 3.14 20.40 -4.05
CA ASN A 207 3.12 20.29 -5.51
C ASN A 207 3.66 18.93 -5.95
N PHE A 208 2.76 18.01 -6.33
CA PHE A 208 3.11 16.67 -6.79
C PHE A 208 3.71 16.64 -8.20
N GLY A 209 3.59 17.74 -8.96
CA GLY A 209 4.31 17.90 -10.23
C GLY A 209 5.83 17.81 -10.04
N SER A 210 6.35 17.97 -8.81
CA SER A 210 7.78 17.80 -8.52
C SER A 210 8.26 16.37 -8.72
N TYR A 211 7.35 15.39 -8.71
CA TYR A 211 7.66 13.98 -8.91
C TYR A 211 7.34 13.51 -10.32
N TYR A 212 6.63 14.30 -11.11
CA TYR A 212 6.12 13.89 -12.42
C TYR A 212 7.20 14.02 -13.50
N ASP A 213 7.68 12.88 -13.97
CA ASP A 213 8.61 12.77 -15.07
C ASP A 213 7.83 12.47 -16.36
N ARG A 214 7.67 13.52 -17.18
CA ARG A 214 6.93 13.45 -18.45
C ARG A 214 7.61 12.56 -19.50
N ASP A 215 8.93 12.38 -19.40
CA ASP A 215 9.75 11.73 -20.41
C ASP A 215 9.98 10.24 -20.10
N ALA A 216 9.55 9.77 -18.93
CA ALA A 216 9.70 8.39 -18.51
C ALA A 216 9.06 7.40 -19.49
N ARG A 217 7.84 7.71 -19.94
CA ARG A 217 6.98 6.90 -20.83
C ARG A 217 5.94 7.80 -21.51
N PRO A 218 5.28 7.38 -22.61
CA PRO A 218 4.06 8.04 -23.06
C PRO A 218 3.04 8.18 -21.91
N GLY A 219 2.64 9.43 -21.61
CA GLY A 219 1.79 9.78 -20.46
C GLY A 219 2.55 10.19 -19.19
N GLY A 220 3.85 9.89 -19.11
CA GLY A 220 4.73 10.18 -17.98
C GLY A 220 4.49 9.28 -16.76
N LEU A 221 5.43 9.30 -15.80
CA LEU A 221 5.36 8.52 -14.56
C LEU A 221 5.77 9.34 -13.34
N MET A 222 5.39 8.89 -12.15
CA MET A 222 5.85 9.47 -10.89
C MET A 222 7.18 8.85 -10.45
N ARG A 223 8.15 9.67 -10.05
CA ARG A 223 9.36 9.23 -9.35
C ARG A 223 9.01 8.74 -7.94
N GLY A 224 9.84 7.85 -7.41
CA GLY A 224 9.80 7.45 -6.00
C GLY A 224 9.95 8.63 -5.04
N GLY A 225 10.76 9.62 -5.43
CA GLY A 225 10.93 10.87 -4.71
C GLY A 225 12.22 11.57 -5.11
N PHE A 226 12.73 12.42 -4.24
CA PHE A 226 14.03 13.08 -4.43
C PHE A 226 14.73 13.42 -3.13
N TRP A 227 16.04 13.62 -3.22
CA TRP A 227 16.89 14.24 -2.22
C TRP A 227 17.28 15.65 -2.67
N GLU A 228 17.59 16.52 -1.72
CA GLU A 228 18.17 17.83 -2.01
C GLU A 228 19.70 17.78 -2.21
N THR A 229 20.30 16.63 -1.88
CA THR A 229 21.73 16.36 -2.04
C THR A 229 21.96 15.11 -2.88
N GLU A 230 23.11 15.03 -3.53
CA GLU A 230 23.45 13.91 -4.38
C GLU A 230 23.50 12.59 -3.61
N GLN A 231 22.83 11.57 -4.16
CA GLN A 231 22.86 10.20 -3.67
C GLN A 231 23.35 9.24 -4.76
N PRO A 232 23.95 8.09 -4.41
CA PRO A 232 24.36 7.08 -5.39
C PRO A 232 23.22 6.68 -6.32
N GLY A 233 23.44 6.77 -7.63
CA GLY A 233 22.45 6.41 -8.66
C GLY A 233 21.27 7.38 -8.81
N SER A 234 21.29 8.51 -8.11
CA SER A 234 20.27 9.54 -8.27
C SER A 234 20.41 10.29 -9.59
N VAL A 235 19.28 10.82 -10.09
CA VAL A 235 19.22 11.59 -11.34
C VAL A 235 18.99 13.05 -10.99
N ARG A 236 19.97 13.91 -11.26
CA ARG A 236 19.83 15.35 -11.05
C ARG A 236 18.80 15.95 -12.03
N GLY A 237 17.90 16.80 -11.55
CA GLY A 237 16.95 17.51 -12.39
C GLY A 237 16.05 18.48 -11.63
N ASN A 238 15.07 19.06 -12.35
CA ASN A 238 14.07 19.94 -11.77
C ASN A 238 12.76 19.87 -12.59
N TYR A 239 11.85 18.96 -12.23
CA TYR A 239 10.58 18.82 -12.97
C TYR A 239 9.62 20.00 -12.78
N LEU A 240 9.75 20.78 -11.69
CA LEU A 240 8.93 21.97 -11.46
C LEU A 240 9.39 23.18 -12.27
N GLY A 241 10.66 23.21 -12.69
CA GLY A 241 11.28 24.39 -13.31
C GLY A 241 11.41 25.59 -12.37
N VAL A 242 11.25 25.40 -11.05
CA VAL A 242 11.42 26.43 -10.02
C VAL A 242 12.27 25.89 -8.88
N GLY A 243 13.01 26.76 -8.19
CA GLY A 243 13.96 26.36 -7.15
C GLY A 243 15.23 25.70 -7.69
N PRO A 244 16.12 25.21 -6.80
CA PRO A 244 17.33 24.51 -7.18
C PRO A 244 17.03 23.13 -7.79
N ASP A 245 18.00 22.58 -8.52
CA ASP A 245 17.95 21.18 -8.91
C ASP A 245 17.93 20.27 -7.68
N VAL A 246 17.25 19.14 -7.81
CA VAL A 246 17.19 18.07 -6.83
C VAL A 246 17.72 16.78 -7.46
N HIS A 247 17.85 15.73 -6.64
CA HIS A 247 18.37 14.44 -7.02
C HIS A 247 17.25 13.39 -6.92
N TYR A 248 16.64 13.03 -8.05
CA TYR A 248 15.54 12.09 -8.12
C TYR A 248 15.98 10.63 -7.96
N THR A 249 15.07 9.79 -7.48
CA THR A 249 15.24 8.33 -7.54
C THR A 249 15.50 7.85 -8.97
N GLY A 250 16.35 6.84 -9.14
CA GLY A 250 16.58 6.21 -10.45
C GLY A 250 15.35 5.47 -11.00
N HIS A 251 14.42 5.10 -10.13
CA HIS A 251 13.18 4.38 -10.47
C HIS A 251 11.95 5.28 -10.47
N HIS A 252 10.85 4.74 -10.98
CA HIS A 252 9.50 5.30 -11.01
C HIS A 252 8.51 4.29 -10.44
N TYR A 253 7.34 4.77 -10.01
CA TYR A 253 6.19 3.90 -9.77
C TYR A 253 5.46 3.69 -11.10
N ASP A 254 5.62 2.50 -11.66
CA ASP A 254 5.17 2.17 -13.01
C ASP A 254 4.19 1.00 -13.06
N THR A 255 3.75 0.47 -11.93
CA THR A 255 2.72 -0.57 -11.84
C THR A 255 1.37 0.02 -11.47
N THR A 256 0.30 -0.57 -12.02
CA THR A 256 -1.06 -0.08 -11.82
C THR A 256 -1.53 -0.45 -10.43
N VAL A 257 -1.37 -1.69 -10.00
CA VAL A 257 -1.75 -2.10 -8.64
C VAL A 257 -0.60 -1.76 -7.69
N SER A 258 -0.71 -0.59 -7.06
CA SER A 258 0.23 -0.10 -6.06
C SER A 258 -0.48 0.91 -5.16
N GLU A 259 -0.11 0.92 -3.89
CA GLU A 259 -0.49 1.92 -2.90
C GLU A 259 -0.12 3.33 -3.36
N THR A 260 0.95 3.44 -4.16
CA THR A 260 1.51 4.71 -4.63
C THR A 260 0.59 5.45 -5.60
N ARG A 261 -0.45 4.78 -6.12
CA ARG A 261 -1.47 5.40 -6.97
C ARG A 261 -2.08 6.64 -6.33
N ILE A 262 -2.12 6.72 -4.99
CA ILE A 262 -2.70 7.86 -4.28
C ILE A 262 -2.02 9.18 -4.66
N ALA A 263 -0.69 9.16 -4.86
CA ALA A 263 0.06 10.33 -5.29
C ALA A 263 -0.33 10.73 -6.71
N SER A 264 -0.54 9.76 -7.61
CA SER A 264 -1.03 9.99 -8.97
C SER A 264 -2.46 10.55 -8.97
N TYR A 265 -3.38 10.00 -8.17
CA TYR A 265 -4.74 10.52 -8.04
C TYR A 265 -4.75 11.97 -7.56
N ILE A 266 -3.96 12.30 -6.53
CA ILE A 266 -3.88 13.66 -6.02
C ILE A 266 -3.26 14.61 -7.05
N ALA A 267 -2.18 14.19 -7.73
CA ALA A 267 -1.54 14.99 -8.77
C ALA A 267 -2.51 15.28 -9.93
N ILE A 268 -3.23 14.27 -10.41
CA ILE A 268 -4.19 14.39 -11.51
C ILE A 268 -5.40 15.23 -11.11
N ALA A 269 -6.02 14.93 -9.95
CA ALA A 269 -7.19 15.66 -9.47
C ALA A 269 -6.89 17.16 -9.32
N ARG A 270 -5.68 17.49 -8.86
CA ARG A 270 -5.25 18.88 -8.66
C ARG A 270 -4.64 19.53 -9.91
N GLY A 271 -4.67 18.86 -11.07
CA GLY A 271 -4.13 19.38 -12.33
C GLY A 271 -2.60 19.57 -12.33
N GLN A 272 -1.89 18.88 -11.44
CA GLN A 272 -0.42 18.92 -11.31
C GLN A 272 0.26 17.85 -12.19
N ALA A 273 -0.51 16.86 -12.67
CA ALA A 273 -0.09 15.87 -13.66
C ALA A 273 -1.25 15.63 -14.66
N PRO A 274 -0.95 15.23 -15.92
CA PRO A 274 -1.98 14.94 -16.91
C PRO A 274 -2.71 13.63 -16.61
N ARG A 275 -3.91 13.46 -17.14
CA ARG A 275 -4.77 12.27 -16.90
C ARG A 275 -4.15 10.99 -17.45
N GLU A 276 -3.36 11.13 -18.50
CA GLU A 276 -2.59 10.11 -19.20
C GLU A 276 -1.64 9.36 -18.25
N LEU A 277 -1.17 9.99 -17.17
CA LEU A 277 -0.35 9.34 -16.13
C LEU A 277 -1.01 8.06 -15.59
N TYR A 278 -2.33 8.04 -15.45
CA TYR A 278 -3.06 6.87 -14.92
C TYR A 278 -2.94 5.63 -15.82
N TYR A 279 -2.91 5.83 -17.14
CA TYR A 279 -2.80 4.75 -18.12
C TYR A 279 -1.36 4.45 -18.52
N ALA A 280 -0.42 5.30 -18.10
CA ALA A 280 1.00 5.10 -18.33
C ALA A 280 1.60 3.99 -17.45
N THR A 281 0.87 3.43 -16.49
CA THR A 281 1.34 2.31 -15.64
C THR A 281 1.07 0.94 -16.29
N TRP A 282 1.85 -0.07 -15.90
CA TRP A 282 1.70 -1.46 -16.33
C TRP A 282 0.60 -2.15 -15.55
N ARG A 283 -0.28 -2.88 -16.24
CA ARG A 283 -1.17 -3.86 -15.59
C ARG A 283 -0.42 -5.17 -15.38
N THR A 284 0.30 -5.62 -16.40
CA THR A 284 1.47 -6.52 -16.30
C THR A 284 2.56 -6.04 -17.25
N PHE A 285 3.74 -6.68 -17.24
CA PHE A 285 4.68 -6.50 -18.34
C PHE A 285 4.21 -7.26 -19.61
N PRO A 286 4.75 -6.95 -20.79
CA PRO A 286 4.32 -7.57 -22.05
C PRO A 286 4.48 -9.09 -22.12
N ASP A 287 3.60 -9.74 -22.86
CA ASP A 287 3.74 -11.16 -23.23
C ASP A 287 4.81 -11.36 -24.31
N SER A 288 6.08 -11.53 -23.90
CA SER A 288 7.13 -12.01 -24.80
C SER A 288 8.31 -12.61 -24.03
N CYS A 289 9.14 -13.41 -24.71
CA CYS A 289 10.30 -14.02 -24.07
C CYS A 289 11.35 -13.02 -23.54
N ASP A 290 11.35 -11.77 -24.01
CA ASP A 290 12.20 -10.71 -23.44
C ASP A 290 11.81 -10.36 -22.00
N TRP A 291 10.56 -10.67 -21.62
CA TRP A 291 9.99 -10.49 -20.29
C TRP A 291 9.76 -11.81 -19.57
N SER A 292 10.41 -12.90 -20.01
CA SER A 292 10.28 -14.23 -19.40
C SER A 292 10.94 -14.36 -18.02
N TRP A 293 11.46 -13.26 -17.48
CA TRP A 293 11.92 -13.18 -16.10
C TRP A 293 10.74 -13.12 -15.13
N GLN A 294 9.54 -12.71 -15.57
CA GLN A 294 8.30 -12.87 -14.82
C GLN A 294 8.11 -14.34 -14.44
N GLU A 295 7.48 -14.59 -13.29
CA GLU A 295 7.23 -15.94 -12.77
C GLU A 295 6.02 -16.62 -13.39
N GLN A 296 5.23 -15.87 -14.18
CA GLN A 296 4.24 -16.42 -15.09
C GLN A 296 4.08 -15.60 -16.37
N LYS A 297 3.55 -16.24 -17.41
CA LYS A 297 3.21 -15.57 -18.67
C LYS A 297 1.89 -14.82 -18.50
N PRO A 298 1.84 -13.49 -18.78
CA PRO A 298 0.60 -12.75 -18.68
C PRO A 298 -0.37 -13.10 -19.82
N VAL A 299 -1.66 -12.96 -19.55
CA VAL A 299 -2.74 -12.99 -20.55
C VAL A 299 -3.34 -11.60 -20.67
N GLY A 300 -3.81 -11.22 -21.85
CA GLY A 300 -4.45 -9.91 -22.02
C GLY A 300 -4.53 -9.49 -23.47
N GLU A 301 -4.99 -8.26 -23.67
CA GLU A 301 -5.08 -7.63 -24.97
C GLU A 301 -4.70 -6.15 -24.88
N HIS A 302 -4.41 -5.55 -26.04
CA HIS A 302 -4.12 -4.14 -26.12
C HIS A 302 -5.41 -3.32 -26.23
N ARG A 303 -5.47 -2.21 -25.50
CA ARG A 303 -6.56 -1.24 -25.52
C ARG A 303 -6.01 0.17 -25.54
N THR A 304 -6.76 1.09 -26.15
CA THR A 304 -6.34 2.48 -26.25
C THR A 304 -7.14 3.37 -25.30
N TYR A 305 -6.45 4.07 -24.40
CA TYR A 305 -7.04 5.07 -23.51
C TYR A 305 -6.32 6.39 -23.65
N LEU A 306 -7.06 7.46 -23.92
CA LEU A 306 -6.49 8.81 -24.09
C LEU A 306 -5.34 8.86 -25.12
N GLY A 307 -5.40 8.00 -26.14
CA GLY A 307 -4.35 7.88 -27.17
C GLY A 307 -3.12 7.06 -26.76
N LEU A 308 -3.09 6.51 -25.55
CA LEU A 308 -2.07 5.58 -25.09
C LEU A 308 -2.47 4.14 -25.38
N ASP A 309 -1.55 3.36 -25.94
CA ASP A 309 -1.69 1.91 -26.08
C ASP A 309 -1.31 1.22 -24.76
N VAL A 310 -2.26 0.48 -24.19
CA VAL A 310 -2.17 -0.16 -22.88
C VAL A 310 -2.38 -1.65 -23.07
N PHE A 311 -1.41 -2.45 -22.63
CA PHE A 311 -1.60 -3.88 -22.48
C PHE A 311 -2.37 -4.16 -21.19
N GLU A 312 -3.63 -4.55 -21.32
CA GLU A 312 -4.53 -4.93 -20.21
C GLU A 312 -4.23 -6.36 -19.76
N GLY A 313 -2.98 -6.55 -19.34
CA GLY A 313 -2.45 -7.82 -18.89
C GLY A 313 -2.96 -8.22 -17.51
N ALA A 314 -3.08 -9.52 -17.30
CA ALA A 314 -3.43 -10.14 -16.04
C ALA A 314 -2.67 -11.47 -15.88
N TYR A 315 -2.51 -11.89 -14.63
CA TYR A 315 -1.99 -13.19 -14.25
C TYR A 315 -3.10 -14.17 -13.93
N THR A 316 -2.85 -15.45 -14.19
CA THR A 316 -3.81 -16.53 -13.92
C THR A 316 -3.53 -17.15 -12.55
N TYR A 317 -4.57 -17.26 -11.73
CA TYR A 317 -4.50 -17.88 -10.42
C TYR A 317 -5.82 -18.60 -10.11
N ARG A 318 -5.78 -19.92 -9.94
CA ARG A 318 -6.94 -20.77 -9.60
C ARG A 318 -8.21 -20.51 -10.43
N GLY A 319 -8.06 -20.39 -11.74
CA GLY A 319 -9.17 -20.09 -12.66
C GLY A 319 -9.65 -18.64 -12.60
N MET A 320 -8.91 -17.74 -11.98
CA MET A 320 -9.13 -16.30 -11.98
C MET A 320 -8.03 -15.63 -12.80
N ARG A 321 -8.34 -14.48 -13.38
CA ARG A 321 -7.40 -13.53 -13.95
C ARG A 321 -7.36 -12.31 -13.04
N ILE A 322 -6.17 -11.91 -12.62
CA ILE A 322 -5.94 -10.83 -11.65
C ILE A 322 -4.87 -9.91 -12.21
N VAL A 323 -5.11 -8.60 -12.19
CA VAL A 323 -4.05 -7.62 -12.40
C VAL A 323 -3.20 -7.58 -11.11
N PRO A 324 -1.92 -8.00 -11.16
CA PRO A 324 -1.08 -8.16 -9.99
C PRO A 324 -0.51 -6.84 -9.47
N GLY A 325 -0.15 -6.82 -8.19
CA GLY A 325 0.73 -5.80 -7.60
C GLY A 325 2.20 -6.08 -7.91
N TRP A 326 3.12 -5.27 -7.38
CA TRP A 326 4.55 -5.58 -7.45
C TRP A 326 4.89 -6.83 -6.64
N GLY A 327 4.49 -6.87 -5.37
CA GLY A 327 4.74 -8.00 -4.47
C GLY A 327 3.53 -8.91 -4.23
N GLY A 328 2.36 -8.56 -4.78
CA GLY A 328 1.12 -9.30 -4.55
C GLY A 328 0.54 -9.11 -3.15
N SER A 329 0.88 -8.01 -2.46
CA SER A 329 0.36 -7.70 -1.13
C SER A 329 -1.04 -7.08 -1.15
N MET A 330 -1.76 -7.24 -0.04
CA MET A 330 -3.08 -6.61 0.12
C MET A 330 -2.99 -5.08 0.19
N PHE A 331 -1.90 -4.56 0.73
CA PHE A 331 -1.65 -3.13 0.90
C PHE A 331 -1.56 -2.39 -0.44
N GLU A 332 -0.83 -2.96 -1.41
CA GLU A 332 -0.70 -2.40 -2.76
C GLU A 332 -2.07 -2.27 -3.46
N ALA A 333 -2.95 -3.24 -3.25
CA ALA A 333 -4.28 -3.25 -3.84
C ALA A 333 -5.25 -2.30 -3.10
N LEU A 334 -5.35 -2.42 -1.78
CA LEU A 334 -6.51 -1.92 -1.04
C LEU A 334 -6.27 -0.68 -0.19
N MET A 335 -5.02 -0.24 0.04
CA MET A 335 -4.82 1.00 0.80
C MET A 335 -5.45 2.23 0.08
N PRO A 336 -5.32 2.37 -1.25
CA PRO A 336 -6.02 3.44 -1.98
C PRO A 336 -7.54 3.24 -2.06
N ASP A 337 -8.00 1.99 -2.10
CA ASP A 337 -9.42 1.62 -2.07
C ASP A 337 -10.11 2.10 -0.78
N MET A 338 -9.36 2.22 0.33
CA MET A 338 -9.86 2.82 1.58
C MET A 338 -10.23 4.32 1.43
N PHE A 339 -9.70 5.02 0.43
CA PHE A 339 -9.95 6.44 0.18
C PHE A 339 -10.80 6.69 -1.06
N VAL A 340 -10.64 5.87 -2.10
CA VAL A 340 -11.34 6.00 -3.37
C VAL A 340 -12.22 4.76 -3.53
N PRO A 341 -13.54 4.90 -3.77
CA PRO A 341 -14.41 3.76 -4.00
C PRO A 341 -14.25 3.27 -5.44
N GLU A 342 -13.05 2.76 -5.74
CA GLU A 342 -12.60 2.30 -7.06
C GLU A 342 -13.49 1.17 -7.59
N GLU A 343 -13.94 0.29 -6.70
CA GLU A 343 -14.83 -0.82 -7.01
C GLU A 343 -16.18 -0.37 -7.57
N THR A 344 -16.70 0.74 -7.06
CA THR A 344 -17.98 1.32 -7.54
C THR A 344 -17.79 2.24 -8.75
N TRP A 345 -16.66 2.94 -8.82
CA TRP A 345 -16.39 3.92 -9.87
C TRP A 345 -15.87 3.27 -11.16
N ALA A 346 -15.21 2.11 -11.06
CA ALA A 346 -14.67 1.37 -12.18
C ALA A 346 -15.11 -0.11 -12.12
N PRO A 347 -16.40 -0.40 -12.38
CA PRO A 347 -16.96 -1.74 -12.22
C PRO A 347 -16.40 -2.79 -13.20
N ARG A 348 -15.71 -2.36 -14.27
CA ARG A 348 -15.06 -3.24 -15.26
C ARG A 348 -13.55 -3.43 -15.03
N SER A 349 -12.96 -2.74 -14.05
CA SER A 349 -11.54 -2.91 -13.69
C SER A 349 -11.42 -3.21 -12.20
N TRP A 350 -11.32 -2.19 -11.36
CA TRP A 350 -11.17 -2.33 -9.90
C TRP A 350 -12.33 -3.07 -9.24
N GLY A 351 -13.56 -2.89 -9.73
CA GLY A 351 -14.74 -3.62 -9.26
C GLY A 351 -14.68 -5.13 -9.53
N VAL A 352 -13.79 -5.56 -10.42
CA VAL A 352 -13.47 -6.98 -10.66
C VAL A 352 -12.20 -7.37 -9.90
N ASN A 353 -11.16 -6.55 -9.95
CA ASN A 353 -9.84 -6.91 -9.43
C ASN A 353 -9.79 -7.00 -7.90
N HIS A 354 -10.32 -6.00 -7.20
CA HIS A 354 -10.21 -5.93 -5.73
C HIS A 354 -10.81 -7.17 -5.04
N PRO A 355 -12.05 -7.61 -5.38
CA PRO A 355 -12.59 -8.85 -4.83
C PRO A 355 -11.77 -10.10 -5.19
N LEU A 356 -11.21 -10.17 -6.41
CA LEU A 356 -10.40 -11.31 -6.82
C LEU A 356 -9.05 -11.35 -6.13
N THR A 357 -8.42 -10.20 -5.85
CA THR A 357 -7.20 -10.10 -5.04
C THR A 357 -7.46 -10.58 -3.62
N VAL A 358 -8.56 -10.15 -2.99
CA VAL A 358 -8.94 -10.62 -1.64
C VAL A 358 -9.17 -12.13 -1.62
N ARG A 359 -9.96 -12.62 -2.59
CA ARG A 359 -10.22 -14.04 -2.76
C ARG A 359 -8.94 -14.84 -2.96
N ALA A 360 -8.00 -14.33 -3.75
CA ALA A 360 -6.72 -14.99 -3.98
C ALA A 360 -5.89 -15.11 -2.71
N HIS A 361 -5.83 -14.07 -1.87
CA HIS A 361 -5.18 -14.15 -0.55
C HIS A 361 -5.84 -15.21 0.35
N ARG A 362 -7.17 -15.27 0.38
CA ARG A 362 -7.91 -16.26 1.15
C ARG A 362 -7.66 -17.69 0.66
N GLU A 363 -7.86 -17.95 -0.62
CA GLU A 363 -7.63 -19.29 -1.20
C GLU A 363 -6.16 -19.70 -1.08
N PHE A 364 -5.22 -18.78 -1.25
CA PHE A 364 -3.81 -19.07 -1.05
C PHE A 364 -3.52 -19.48 0.40
N GLY A 365 -3.92 -18.68 1.38
CA GLY A 365 -3.64 -18.97 2.79
C GLY A 365 -4.34 -20.22 3.32
N LEU A 366 -5.54 -20.53 2.82
CA LEU A 366 -6.34 -21.67 3.28
C LEU A 366 -6.05 -22.95 2.49
N ASP A 367 -5.93 -22.88 1.17
CA ASP A 367 -5.89 -24.03 0.29
C ASP A 367 -4.48 -24.35 -0.23
N ASP A 368 -3.76 -23.35 -0.75
CA ASP A 368 -2.45 -23.58 -1.39
C ASP A 368 -1.32 -23.72 -0.35
N ALA A 369 -1.18 -22.72 0.53
CA ALA A 369 -0.16 -22.69 1.57
C ALA A 369 -0.59 -23.41 2.85
N GLN A 370 -1.89 -23.66 3.01
CA GLN A 370 -2.49 -24.40 4.13
C GLN A 370 -2.07 -23.87 5.50
N PHE A 371 -1.93 -22.55 5.62
CA PHE A 371 -1.65 -21.87 6.88
C PHE A 371 -2.86 -21.87 7.82
N GLY A 372 -4.06 -22.03 7.27
CA GLY A 372 -5.32 -21.96 8.02
C GLY A 372 -5.74 -20.54 8.38
N TYR A 373 -4.98 -19.54 7.93
CA TYR A 373 -5.19 -18.09 8.07
C TYR A 373 -4.70 -17.40 6.79
N TRP A 374 -5.14 -16.16 6.59
CA TRP A 374 -4.75 -15.35 5.43
C TRP A 374 -4.64 -13.87 5.80
N GLY A 375 -4.16 -13.06 4.85
CA GLY A 375 -3.91 -11.63 5.01
C GLY A 375 -2.42 -11.33 4.99
N PHE A 376 -1.87 -11.16 3.78
CA PHE A 376 -0.43 -10.96 3.56
C PHE A 376 -0.17 -9.52 3.12
N SER A 377 0.67 -8.83 3.87
CA SER A 377 1.05 -7.45 3.59
C SER A 377 2.38 -7.14 4.28
N PRO A 378 3.18 -6.18 3.80
CA PRO A 378 4.32 -5.65 4.53
C PRO A 378 3.95 -5.32 5.98
N ALA A 379 4.78 -5.81 6.89
CA ALA A 379 4.52 -5.76 8.33
C ALA A 379 5.82 -6.08 9.09
N SER A 380 5.72 -5.99 10.41
CA SER A 380 6.75 -6.49 11.31
C SER A 380 7.05 -7.95 11.10
N LYS A 381 8.33 -8.29 11.05
CA LYS A 381 8.77 -9.69 10.98
C LYS A 381 8.64 -10.34 12.37
N PRO A 382 7.88 -11.44 12.52
CA PRO A 382 7.95 -12.27 13.71
C PRO A 382 9.40 -12.70 13.99
N GLY A 383 9.93 -12.37 15.17
CA GLY A 383 11.34 -12.58 15.52
C GLY A 383 12.23 -11.33 15.41
N GLY A 384 11.69 -10.20 14.92
CA GLY A 384 12.35 -8.89 14.92
C GLY A 384 12.67 -8.38 13.52
N GLY A 385 12.69 -7.05 13.39
CA GLY A 385 12.86 -6.36 12.09
C GLY A 385 11.54 -6.19 11.34
N TYR A 386 11.63 -5.79 10.07
CA TYR A 386 10.49 -5.56 9.18
C TYR A 386 10.68 -6.41 7.92
N ASP A 387 9.59 -6.85 7.30
CA ASP A 387 9.64 -7.60 6.05
C ASP A 387 8.40 -7.31 5.19
N VAL A 388 8.45 -7.80 3.95
CA VAL A 388 7.36 -7.67 2.99
C VAL A 388 6.67 -9.02 2.80
N TYR A 389 5.34 -9.04 2.86
CA TYR A 389 4.55 -10.28 2.69
C TYR A 389 3.46 -10.10 1.64
N GLY A 390 3.21 -11.14 0.84
CA GLY A 390 2.23 -11.11 -0.24
C GLY A 390 1.89 -12.52 -0.74
N VAL A 391 1.06 -12.57 -1.77
CA VAL A 391 0.86 -13.79 -2.56
C VAL A 391 1.67 -13.66 -3.83
N ASP A 392 2.82 -14.32 -3.84
CA ASP A 392 3.84 -14.24 -4.89
C ASP A 392 3.29 -14.48 -6.31
N LEU A 393 2.42 -15.48 -6.48
CA LEU A 393 1.78 -15.80 -7.76
C LEU A 393 0.95 -14.65 -8.36
N ILE A 394 0.55 -13.66 -7.56
CA ILE A 394 -0.14 -12.45 -8.03
C ILE A 394 0.71 -11.20 -7.80
N GLY A 395 2.03 -11.35 -7.81
CA GLY A 395 3.05 -10.31 -7.80
C GLY A 395 3.87 -10.27 -9.09
N LEU A 396 4.25 -9.07 -9.55
CA LEU A 396 5.06 -8.87 -10.75
C LEU A 396 6.55 -9.12 -10.54
N ASN A 397 7.03 -8.96 -9.31
CA ASN A 397 8.43 -9.14 -8.96
C ASN A 397 8.77 -10.63 -8.81
N PRO A 398 9.78 -11.16 -9.50
CA PRO A 398 10.22 -12.56 -9.33
C PRO A 398 10.94 -12.84 -8.01
N GLU A 399 11.34 -11.78 -7.31
CA GLU A 399 11.77 -11.85 -5.92
C GLU A 399 10.61 -11.38 -5.03
N GLY A 400 9.38 -11.74 -5.40
CA GLY A 400 8.14 -11.19 -4.86
C GLY A 400 8.01 -11.38 -3.35
N TYR A 401 6.91 -10.88 -2.79
CA TYR A 401 6.81 -10.86 -1.34
C TYR A 401 6.43 -12.26 -0.85
N PRO A 402 7.33 -12.96 -0.13
CA PRO A 402 7.04 -14.30 0.34
C PRO A 402 5.92 -14.26 1.38
N ALA A 403 5.16 -15.34 1.49
CA ALA A 403 4.09 -15.42 2.49
C ALA A 403 4.55 -15.99 3.84
N ASP A 404 5.82 -16.40 3.97
CA ASP A 404 6.37 -17.10 5.13
C ASP A 404 7.77 -16.60 5.55
N LEU A 405 8.20 -17.00 6.74
CA LEU A 405 9.52 -16.62 7.28
C LEU A 405 10.70 -17.22 6.50
N GLN A 406 10.46 -18.25 5.69
CA GLN A 406 11.49 -18.98 4.95
C GLN A 406 11.82 -18.31 3.61
N GLY A 407 11.01 -17.35 3.16
CA GLY A 407 11.21 -16.70 1.87
C GLY A 407 10.84 -17.61 0.70
N THR A 408 9.78 -18.40 0.86
CA THR A 408 9.34 -19.34 -0.17
C THR A 408 8.81 -18.59 -1.39
N ASN A 409 9.46 -18.77 -2.54
CA ASN A 409 9.00 -18.25 -3.83
C ASN A 409 8.15 -19.28 -4.60
N VAL A 410 7.38 -18.81 -5.57
CA VAL A 410 6.55 -19.61 -6.47
C VAL A 410 6.84 -19.22 -7.92
N ASP A 411 7.62 -20.04 -8.62
CA ASP A 411 7.98 -19.80 -10.02
C ASP A 411 7.45 -20.92 -10.91
N ILE A 412 6.31 -20.66 -11.54
CA ILE A 412 5.66 -21.59 -12.50
C ILE A 412 6.25 -21.51 -13.91
N GLY A 413 7.11 -20.53 -14.16
CA GLY A 413 7.80 -20.34 -15.43
C GLY A 413 6.99 -19.50 -16.42
N PHE A 414 7.56 -19.30 -17.59
CA PHE A 414 6.97 -18.51 -18.66
C PHE A 414 6.76 -19.41 -19.88
N GLU A 415 5.50 -19.83 -20.09
CA GLU A 415 5.14 -20.82 -21.11
C GLU A 415 5.74 -20.49 -22.49
N GLY A 416 6.47 -21.45 -23.06
CA GLY A 416 7.13 -21.33 -24.36
C GLY A 416 8.50 -20.62 -24.35
N CYS A 417 8.90 -20.01 -23.22
CA CYS A 417 10.17 -19.31 -23.09
C CYS A 417 11.09 -19.88 -22.01
N ARG A 418 10.52 -20.28 -20.86
CA ARG A 418 11.28 -20.70 -19.68
C ARG A 418 10.46 -21.64 -18.80
N GLU A 419 11.05 -22.78 -18.43
CA GLU A 419 10.49 -23.68 -17.41
C GLU A 419 10.53 -23.05 -16.02
N GLY A 420 9.50 -23.32 -15.21
CA GLY A 420 9.44 -22.91 -13.81
C GLY A 420 10.55 -23.55 -12.98
N THR A 421 11.10 -22.80 -12.03
CA THR A 421 12.13 -23.30 -11.12
C THR A 421 11.55 -23.84 -9.81
N ASN A 422 10.37 -23.36 -9.40
CA ASN A 422 9.72 -23.75 -8.16
C ASN A 422 8.18 -23.67 -8.28
N PRO A 423 7.54 -24.49 -9.13
CA PRO A 423 6.12 -24.37 -9.43
C PRO A 423 5.20 -24.84 -8.29
N HIS A 424 5.71 -25.69 -7.40
CA HIS A 424 4.95 -26.34 -6.32
C HIS A 424 5.79 -26.37 -5.04
N PRO A 425 6.08 -25.21 -4.43
CA PRO A 425 6.88 -25.18 -3.22
C PRO A 425 6.14 -25.76 -2.03
N ALA A 426 6.91 -26.15 -1.01
CA ALA A 426 6.38 -26.41 0.32
C ALA A 426 6.57 -25.16 1.18
N PHE A 427 5.47 -24.55 1.60
CA PHE A 427 5.51 -23.36 2.45
C PHE A 427 5.89 -23.69 3.90
N GLY A 428 6.66 -22.80 4.50
CA GLY A 428 7.12 -22.83 5.88
C GLY A 428 6.13 -22.14 6.84
N ASP A 429 6.65 -21.34 7.76
CA ASP A 429 5.89 -20.65 8.79
C ASP A 429 5.29 -19.35 8.24
N GLY A 430 4.06 -19.46 7.75
CA GLY A 430 3.31 -18.36 7.15
C GLY A 430 3.15 -17.17 8.10
N VAL A 431 3.29 -15.96 7.58
CA VAL A 431 3.13 -14.72 8.34
C VAL A 431 1.85 -14.02 7.89
N VAL A 432 0.91 -13.88 8.82
CA VAL A 432 -0.31 -13.10 8.58
C VAL A 432 -0.26 -11.81 9.37
N THR A 433 -0.78 -10.75 8.76
CA THR A 433 -0.91 -9.44 9.39
C THR A 433 -2.37 -9.00 9.44
N PRO A 434 -2.91 -8.65 10.63
CA PRO A 434 -4.32 -8.34 10.79
C PRO A 434 -4.83 -7.19 9.90
N HIS A 435 -4.05 -6.12 9.66
CA HIS A 435 -4.53 -4.98 8.87
C HIS A 435 -4.89 -5.37 7.44
N ALA A 436 -4.24 -6.39 6.86
CA ALA A 436 -4.59 -6.91 5.54
C ALA A 436 -6.03 -7.48 5.52
N SER A 437 -6.42 -8.20 6.59
CA SER A 437 -7.80 -8.68 6.73
C SER A 437 -8.79 -7.53 6.97
N PHE A 438 -8.39 -6.47 7.69
CA PHE A 438 -9.23 -5.27 7.85
C PHE A 438 -9.49 -4.58 6.51
N LEU A 439 -8.46 -4.39 5.67
CA LEU A 439 -8.61 -3.83 4.33
C LEU A 439 -9.57 -4.68 3.47
N ALA A 440 -9.46 -6.00 3.57
CA ALA A 440 -10.32 -6.95 2.84
C ALA A 440 -11.80 -6.91 3.24
N MET A 441 -12.16 -6.37 4.41
CA MET A 441 -13.55 -6.38 4.91
C MET A 441 -14.54 -5.65 3.98
N MET A 442 -14.08 -4.70 3.17
CA MET A 442 -14.94 -3.99 2.22
C MET A 442 -15.41 -4.91 1.07
N HIS A 443 -14.71 -6.02 0.82
CA HIS A 443 -15.00 -6.96 -0.27
C HIS A 443 -15.47 -8.33 0.25
N GLU A 444 -14.89 -8.82 1.35
CA GLU A 444 -15.26 -10.09 1.99
C GLU A 444 -15.47 -9.95 3.51
N PRO A 445 -16.50 -9.20 3.95
CA PRO A 445 -16.70 -8.85 5.35
C PRO A 445 -16.79 -10.05 6.30
N THR A 446 -17.58 -11.06 5.92
CA THR A 446 -17.81 -12.24 6.77
C THR A 446 -16.53 -13.05 6.96
N GLU A 447 -15.79 -13.31 5.88
CA GLU A 447 -14.55 -14.08 5.90
C GLU A 447 -13.43 -13.34 6.64
N ALA A 448 -13.30 -12.03 6.41
CA ALA A 448 -12.33 -11.19 7.09
C ALA A 448 -12.56 -11.16 8.60
N VAL A 449 -13.81 -10.96 9.05
CA VAL A 449 -14.15 -10.96 10.48
C VAL A 449 -13.95 -12.33 11.11
N ALA A 450 -14.29 -13.41 10.41
CA ALA A 450 -14.04 -14.77 10.88
C ALA A 450 -12.54 -15.04 11.04
N ASN A 451 -11.72 -14.64 10.06
CA ASN A 451 -10.26 -14.77 10.10
C ASN A 451 -9.66 -13.97 11.27
N LEU A 452 -10.01 -12.68 11.41
CA LEU A 452 -9.56 -11.81 12.51
C LEU A 452 -9.95 -12.35 13.89
N THR A 453 -11.18 -12.86 14.03
CA THR A 453 -11.65 -13.47 15.28
C THR A 453 -10.80 -14.69 15.64
N ARG A 454 -10.42 -15.51 14.66
CA ARG A 454 -9.53 -16.65 14.89
C ARG A 454 -8.09 -16.21 15.15
N ILE A 455 -7.58 -15.18 14.49
CA ILE A 455 -6.26 -14.60 14.79
C ILE A 455 -6.20 -14.09 16.24
N GLU A 456 -7.23 -13.39 16.71
CA GLU A 456 -7.34 -12.95 18.10
C GLU A 456 -7.40 -14.14 19.07
N ARG A 457 -8.33 -15.08 18.83
CA ARG A 457 -8.66 -16.17 19.76
C ARG A 457 -7.61 -17.28 19.78
N ASP A 458 -7.18 -17.74 18.60
CA ASP A 458 -6.37 -18.94 18.43
C ASP A 458 -4.87 -18.62 18.40
N LEU A 459 -4.48 -17.50 17.78
CA LEU A 459 -3.07 -17.09 17.68
C LEU A 459 -2.65 -16.10 18.78
N GLY A 460 -3.61 -15.51 19.51
CA GLY A 460 -3.32 -14.57 20.59
C GLY A 460 -2.67 -13.26 20.13
N ALA A 461 -2.81 -12.91 18.84
CA ALA A 461 -2.19 -11.73 18.22
C ALA A 461 -2.97 -10.43 18.52
N TYR A 462 -3.42 -10.26 19.77
CA TYR A 462 -4.21 -9.12 20.23
C TYR A 462 -3.77 -8.69 21.63
N GLY A 463 -3.70 -7.38 21.85
CA GLY A 463 -3.27 -6.76 23.09
C GLY A 463 -4.09 -5.53 23.47
N ARG A 464 -3.59 -4.76 24.45
CA ARG A 464 -4.27 -3.55 24.95
C ARG A 464 -4.45 -2.45 23.89
N GLY A 465 -3.63 -2.48 22.86
CA GLY A 465 -3.62 -1.53 21.76
C GLY A 465 -4.30 -2.04 20.49
N GLY A 466 -5.09 -3.11 20.58
CA GLY A 466 -5.70 -3.78 19.42
C GLY A 466 -4.87 -4.97 18.94
N PHE A 467 -4.96 -5.27 17.65
CA PHE A 467 -4.16 -6.32 17.03
C PHE A 467 -2.68 -5.97 17.00
N PHE A 468 -1.83 -6.95 17.34
CA PHE A 468 -0.39 -6.85 17.07
C PHE A 468 -0.12 -6.91 15.57
N ASP A 469 1.03 -6.41 15.18
CA ASP A 469 1.35 -6.15 13.77
C ASP A 469 1.36 -7.39 12.88
N ALA A 470 1.90 -8.51 13.37
CA ALA A 470 1.94 -9.76 12.63
C ALA A 470 2.13 -10.98 13.54
N VAL A 471 1.80 -12.16 13.01
CA VAL A 471 2.03 -13.44 13.66
C VAL A 471 2.42 -14.53 12.67
N ALA A 472 3.42 -15.32 13.04
CA ALA A 472 3.81 -16.53 12.33
C ALA A 472 2.91 -17.70 12.78
N VAL A 473 2.15 -18.27 11.86
CA VAL A 473 0.95 -19.09 12.13
C VAL A 473 1.26 -20.49 12.69
N ARG A 474 2.44 -21.06 12.39
CA ARG A 474 2.84 -22.39 12.87
C ARG A 474 3.61 -22.31 14.18
N SER A 475 4.57 -21.39 14.28
CA SER A 475 5.34 -21.23 15.54
C SER A 475 4.57 -20.48 16.62
N GLY A 476 3.56 -19.69 16.26
CA GLY A 476 2.88 -18.76 17.17
C GLY A 476 3.75 -17.57 17.57
N THR A 477 4.83 -17.30 16.83
CA THR A 477 5.70 -16.15 17.10
C THR A 477 4.97 -14.87 16.71
N ILE A 478 4.72 -14.00 17.69
CA ILE A 478 4.00 -12.74 17.48
C ILE A 478 5.01 -11.59 17.44
N ALA A 479 4.89 -10.72 16.44
CA ALA A 479 5.55 -9.42 16.44
C ALA A 479 4.80 -8.46 17.39
N ARG A 480 5.13 -8.51 18.68
CA ARG A 480 4.44 -7.74 19.75
C ARG A 480 4.79 -6.25 19.74
N ARG A 481 4.35 -5.56 18.71
CA ARG A 481 4.37 -4.10 18.58
C ARG A 481 3.20 -3.64 17.73
N TYR A 482 3.01 -2.34 17.67
CA TYR A 482 2.02 -1.70 16.81
C TYR A 482 2.75 -0.71 15.90
N LEU A 483 2.54 -0.81 14.58
CA LEU A 483 2.93 0.22 13.62
C LEU A 483 1.78 1.22 13.45
N SER A 484 2.08 2.50 13.50
CA SER A 484 1.07 3.57 13.41
C SER A 484 0.27 3.53 12.10
N LEU A 485 0.93 3.25 10.98
CA LEU A 485 0.26 3.11 9.69
C LEU A 485 -0.72 1.93 9.66
N ASP A 486 -0.30 0.77 10.17
CA ASP A 486 -1.11 -0.44 10.16
C ASP A 486 -2.33 -0.26 11.06
N GLN A 487 -2.16 0.35 12.24
CA GLN A 487 -3.27 0.75 13.10
C GLN A 487 -4.20 1.79 12.44
N ALA A 488 -3.65 2.72 11.66
CA ALA A 488 -4.45 3.71 10.93
C ALA A 488 -5.28 3.08 9.80
N MET A 489 -4.78 2.02 9.14
CA MET A 489 -5.53 1.24 8.16
C MET A 489 -6.63 0.39 8.83
N VAL A 490 -6.36 -0.18 10.00
CA VAL A 490 -7.38 -0.87 10.81
C VAL A 490 -8.54 0.09 11.14
N LEU A 491 -8.24 1.26 11.69
CA LEU A 491 -9.27 2.26 11.99
C LEU A 491 -10.00 2.70 10.72
N GLY A 492 -9.28 3.06 9.66
CA GLY A 492 -9.90 3.52 8.43
C GLY A 492 -10.86 2.50 7.81
N SER A 493 -10.47 1.22 7.79
CA SER A 493 -11.32 0.14 7.29
C SER A 493 -12.58 -0.06 8.14
N ILE A 494 -12.45 -0.10 9.48
CA ILE A 494 -13.61 -0.18 10.38
C ILE A 494 -14.51 1.06 10.21
N GLY A 495 -13.91 2.24 10.08
CA GLY A 495 -14.60 3.50 9.86
C GLY A 495 -15.45 3.48 8.60
N ASN A 496 -14.90 3.00 7.47
CA ASN A 496 -15.67 2.93 6.23
C ASN A 496 -16.85 1.94 6.35
N VAL A 497 -16.64 0.79 7.00
CA VAL A 497 -17.68 -0.23 7.17
C VAL A 497 -18.78 0.21 8.13
N LEU A 498 -18.45 0.86 9.25
CA LEU A 498 -19.42 1.18 10.31
C LEU A 498 -19.95 2.61 10.29
N ALA A 499 -19.24 3.54 9.66
CA ALA A 499 -19.57 4.94 9.66
C ALA A 499 -19.69 5.46 8.24
N ASP A 500 -20.57 4.87 7.42
CA ASP A 500 -20.99 5.41 6.12
C ASP A 500 -19.82 5.89 5.26
N ASP A 501 -18.86 5.00 5.00
CA ASP A 501 -17.70 5.29 4.15
C ASP A 501 -16.92 6.55 4.58
N VAL A 502 -16.72 6.75 5.89
CA VAL A 502 -16.19 8.00 6.47
C VAL A 502 -14.95 8.56 5.77
N ILE A 503 -13.96 7.74 5.45
CA ILE A 503 -12.75 8.23 4.77
C ILE A 503 -13.10 8.58 3.32
N ARG A 504 -13.75 7.67 2.60
CA ARG A 504 -14.15 7.85 1.21
C ARG A 504 -15.03 9.10 1.03
N ARG A 505 -16.11 9.26 1.81
CA ARG A 505 -17.05 10.40 1.70
C ARG A 505 -16.39 11.77 1.87
N HIS A 506 -15.31 11.82 2.64
CA HIS A 506 -14.57 13.05 2.91
C HIS A 506 -13.44 13.28 1.89
N PHE A 507 -12.74 12.22 1.48
CA PHE A 507 -11.65 12.30 0.50
C PHE A 507 -12.17 12.65 -0.91
N VAL A 508 -13.24 12.00 -1.37
CA VAL A 508 -13.65 12.06 -2.79
C VAL A 508 -14.25 13.39 -3.24
N ARG A 509 -14.44 14.37 -2.37
CA ARG A 509 -15.14 15.61 -2.72
C ARG A 509 -14.40 16.45 -3.76
N GLY A 510 -15.17 17.21 -4.54
CA GLY A 510 -14.66 18.19 -5.49
C GLY A 510 -13.81 17.56 -6.57
N GLU A 511 -12.55 18.00 -6.65
CA GLU A 511 -11.63 17.65 -7.73
C GLU A 511 -11.41 16.13 -7.90
N VAL A 512 -11.46 15.35 -6.82
CA VAL A 512 -11.28 13.89 -6.89
C VAL A 512 -12.45 13.25 -7.63
N GLN A 513 -13.69 13.50 -7.19
CA GLN A 513 -14.87 12.96 -7.86
C GLN A 513 -15.02 13.48 -9.29
N ASP A 514 -14.72 14.75 -9.54
CA ASP A 514 -14.95 15.34 -10.87
C ASP A 514 -13.91 14.88 -11.91
N VAL A 515 -12.68 14.56 -11.47
CA VAL A 515 -11.57 14.20 -12.38
C VAL A 515 -11.26 12.70 -12.35
N ILE A 516 -11.17 12.09 -11.17
CA ILE A 516 -10.71 10.70 -11.03
C ILE A 516 -11.83 9.71 -11.35
N LYS A 517 -13.06 9.92 -10.87
CA LYS A 517 -14.18 9.02 -11.15
C LYS A 517 -14.39 8.76 -12.65
N PRO A 518 -14.54 9.78 -13.52
CA PRO A 518 -14.70 9.52 -14.95
C PRO A 518 -13.40 9.05 -15.62
N LEU A 519 -12.23 9.27 -15.02
CA LEU A 519 -10.97 8.75 -15.53
C LEU A 519 -10.92 7.23 -15.35
N ILE A 520 -10.97 6.74 -14.12
CA ILE A 520 -10.84 5.30 -13.85
C ILE A 520 -12.01 4.49 -14.42
N GLY A 521 -13.20 5.09 -14.56
CA GLY A 521 -14.38 4.42 -15.12
C GLY A 521 -14.32 4.09 -16.62
N LEU A 522 -13.33 4.63 -17.36
CA LEU A 522 -13.12 4.23 -18.76
C LEU A 522 -12.47 2.85 -18.87
N GLU A 523 -11.70 2.46 -17.86
CA GLU A 523 -10.84 1.29 -17.88
C GLU A 523 -11.61 -0.03 -17.88
N GLU A 524 -11.00 -1.04 -18.49
CA GLU A 524 -11.44 -2.43 -18.46
C GLU A 524 -10.20 -3.31 -18.30
N PHE A 525 -10.07 -3.96 -17.14
CA PHE A 525 -8.94 -4.85 -16.90
C PHE A 525 -9.13 -6.20 -17.59
N GLY A 526 -8.01 -6.85 -17.88
CA GLY A 526 -7.97 -8.29 -18.23
C GLY A 526 -8.37 -9.23 -17.09
N ALA A 527 -8.83 -8.71 -15.94
CA ALA A 527 -9.22 -9.47 -14.76
C ALA A 527 -10.62 -10.10 -14.91
N GLY A 528 -10.87 -11.19 -14.18
CA GLY A 528 -12.16 -11.89 -14.17
C GLY A 528 -12.03 -13.39 -13.89
N VAL A 529 -13.14 -14.07 -13.62
CA VAL A 529 -13.15 -15.54 -13.46
C VAL A 529 -13.14 -16.19 -14.84
N ALA A 530 -12.23 -17.12 -15.09
CA ALA A 530 -12.12 -17.87 -16.33
C ALA A 530 -13.26 -18.88 -16.44
N SER A 531 -14.11 -18.69 -17.46
CA SER A 531 -15.29 -19.51 -17.80
C SER A 531 -14.99 -20.97 -18.06
#